data_AF-C6B7C3-F1
#
_entry.id   AF-C6B7C3-F1
#
_cell.length_a   1.000
_cell.length_b   1.000
_cell.length_c   1.000
_cell.angle_alpha   90.00
_cell.angle_beta   90.00
_cell.angle_gamma   90.00
#
_symmetry.space_group_name_H-M   'P 1'
#
loop_
_entity.id
_entity.type
_entity.pdbx_description
1 polymer ?
#
loop_
_entity_poly.entity_id
_entity_poly.type
_entity_poly.pdbx_seq_one_letter_code
_entity_poly.pdbx_strand_id
1 'polypeptide(L)'
;MDRQNGAGSFHIRRCGDTLKAVSYGPCNRNILPFSPPKAHQMRAGEFLRRSIVHDGGSMSTRTRLLGGALVAFLALSGAARADTISFADAVSTLANDCGSDIKKFCKGLNLGSGRIQNCLETHAAKVSPTCTATLASVTSSIGQRLAAQSSFTTICKHYVAQFCSGVVGEGNILSCLNKATRVNEGQCGQAITDAGWR
;
A
#
# COMPACT_ATOMS: atom_id res chain seq x y z
N MET A 1 -37.15 -2.88 -28.91
CA MET A 1 -35.87 -3.61 -28.81
C MET A 1 -34.76 -2.58 -28.74
N ASP A 2 -34.03 -2.49 -27.63
CA ASP A 2 -32.63 -2.03 -27.67
C ASP A 2 -31.86 -2.59 -26.47
N ARG A 3 -30.68 -3.15 -26.77
CA ARG A 3 -29.88 -4.02 -25.90
C ARG A 3 -29.16 -3.22 -24.81
N GLN A 4 -29.35 -3.65 -23.56
CA GLN A 4 -28.45 -3.31 -22.45
C GLN A 4 -27.11 -4.05 -22.62
N ASN A 5 -26.04 -3.31 -22.94
CA ASN A 5 -24.66 -3.78 -22.82
C ASN A 5 -23.98 -2.97 -21.71
N GLY A 6 -23.70 -3.64 -20.59
CA GLY A 6 -23.12 -3.05 -19.39
C GLY A 6 -21.67 -2.63 -19.57
N ALA A 7 -21.46 -1.37 -19.93
CA ALA A 7 -20.24 -0.65 -19.61
C ALA A 7 -20.46 0.05 -18.26
N GLY A 8 -19.58 -0.18 -17.28
CA GLY A 8 -19.59 0.59 -16.04
C GLY A 8 -19.32 2.06 -16.35
N SER A 9 -20.37 2.88 -16.35
CA SER A 9 -20.26 4.33 -16.58
C SER A 9 -19.43 4.97 -15.49
N PHE A 10 -18.19 5.34 -15.84
CA PHE A 10 -17.40 6.31 -15.11
C PHE A 10 -18.12 7.67 -15.20
N HIS A 11 -18.85 8.07 -14.16
CA HIS A 11 -19.41 9.41 -14.09
C HIS A 11 -18.37 10.37 -13.53
N ILE A 12 -17.92 11.32 -14.36
CA ILE A 12 -17.13 12.46 -13.91
C ILE A 12 -18.10 13.44 -13.22
N ARG A 13 -18.02 13.57 -11.89
CA ARG A 13 -18.75 14.61 -11.14
C ARG A 13 -17.79 15.72 -10.71
N ARG A 14 -18.18 16.99 -10.93
CA ARG A 14 -17.51 18.16 -10.34
C ARG A 14 -17.71 18.13 -8.82
N CYS A 15 -16.64 17.94 -8.05
CA CYS A 15 -16.62 18.28 -6.63
C CYS A 15 -15.75 19.55 -6.50
N GLY A 16 -16.37 20.72 -6.63
CA GLY A 16 -15.68 22.03 -6.74
C GLY A 16 -15.06 22.27 -8.14
N ASP A 17 -13.92 22.96 -8.21
CA ASP A 17 -13.21 23.31 -9.45
C ASP A 17 -12.25 22.22 -9.98
N THR A 18 -12.24 21.03 -9.37
CA THR A 18 -11.36 19.92 -9.79
C THR A 18 -12.16 18.68 -10.20
N LEU A 19 -11.73 18.05 -11.30
CA LEU A 19 -12.27 16.78 -11.80
C LEU A 19 -11.51 15.62 -11.14
N LYS A 20 -12.17 14.85 -10.27
CA LYS A 20 -11.60 13.64 -9.66
C LYS A 20 -12.48 12.43 -9.95
N ALA A 21 -11.84 11.31 -10.28
CA ALA A 21 -12.49 10.01 -10.34
C ALA A 21 -12.75 9.51 -8.91
N VAL A 22 -14.02 9.27 -8.57
CA VAL A 22 -14.42 8.68 -7.28
C VAL A 22 -15.24 7.44 -7.56
N SER A 23 -14.77 6.27 -7.10
CA SER A 23 -15.56 5.04 -7.10
C SER A 23 -16.41 5.02 -5.82
N TYR A 24 -17.74 5.00 -6.01
CA TYR A 24 -18.83 4.77 -5.05
C TYR A 24 -18.68 5.32 -3.61
N GLY A 25 -19.10 6.58 -3.41
CA GLY A 25 -19.43 7.16 -2.10
C GLY A 25 -19.94 8.61 -2.24
N PRO A 26 -20.74 9.15 -1.29
CA PRO A 26 -21.10 10.56 -1.29
C PRO A 26 -19.86 11.44 -1.08
N CYS A 27 -19.63 12.44 -1.96
CA CYS A 27 -18.55 13.43 -1.82
C CYS A 27 -18.75 14.21 -0.50
N ASN A 28 -18.03 13.85 0.56
CA ASN A 28 -17.96 14.65 1.77
C ASN A 28 -16.80 15.64 1.68
N ARG A 29 -17.09 16.95 1.71
CA ARG A 29 -16.11 18.03 1.58
C ARG A 29 -15.11 18.08 2.74
N ASN A 30 -15.44 17.44 3.86
CA ASN A 30 -14.58 17.36 5.06
C ASN A 30 -13.69 16.11 5.11
N ILE A 31 -13.79 15.19 4.13
CA ILE A 31 -12.77 14.16 3.97
C ILE A 31 -11.59 14.87 3.30
N LEU A 32 -10.56 15.14 4.09
CA LEU A 32 -9.25 15.53 3.56
C LEU A 32 -8.97 14.65 2.35
N PRO A 33 -8.58 15.19 1.18
CA PRO A 33 -8.10 14.34 0.12
C PRO A 33 -6.99 13.52 0.77
N PHE A 34 -7.21 12.21 0.90
CA PHE A 34 -6.13 11.26 1.10
C PHE A 34 -5.26 11.52 -0.12
N SER A 35 -4.31 12.42 0.04
CA SER A 35 -3.22 12.57 -0.89
C SER A 35 -2.60 11.19 -0.81
N PRO A 36 -2.61 10.40 -1.90
CA PRO A 36 -1.74 9.24 -1.91
C PRO A 36 -0.38 9.78 -1.44
N PRO A 37 0.33 9.08 -0.51
CA PRO A 37 1.66 9.50 -0.12
C PRO A 37 2.35 9.82 -1.43
N LYS A 38 2.74 11.11 -1.58
CA LYS A 38 3.32 11.62 -2.82
C LYS A 38 4.21 10.50 -3.30
N ALA A 39 3.94 10.02 -4.51
CA ALA A 39 4.86 9.14 -5.18
C ALA A 39 6.22 9.76 -4.94
N HIS A 40 7.00 9.16 -4.04
CA HIS A 40 8.42 9.39 -4.01
C HIS A 40 8.84 8.71 -5.30
N GLN A 41 8.70 9.52 -6.35
CA GLN A 41 9.58 9.67 -7.46
C GLN A 41 10.98 9.19 -7.04
N MET A 42 11.16 7.88 -7.08
CA MET A 42 12.44 7.29 -7.44
C MET A 42 12.64 7.72 -8.88
N ARG A 43 13.27 8.90 -9.02
CA ARG A 43 13.75 9.41 -10.30
C ARG A 43 14.61 8.32 -10.92
N ALA A 44 14.18 7.88 -12.10
CA ALA A 44 15.06 7.27 -13.06
C ALA A 44 16.16 8.29 -13.41
N GLY A 45 17.42 7.92 -13.15
CA GLY A 45 18.61 8.51 -13.78
C GLY A 45 19.03 9.89 -13.29
N GLU A 46 20.01 9.94 -12.38
CA GLU A 46 21.20 10.80 -12.50
C GLU A 46 22.18 10.54 -11.35
N PHE A 47 22.83 9.38 -11.38
CA PHE A 47 24.20 9.27 -10.91
C PHE A 47 25.01 8.74 -12.08
N LEU A 48 25.29 9.67 -12.98
CA LEU A 48 26.14 9.48 -14.14
C LEU A 48 27.54 8.99 -13.71
N ARG A 49 28.06 8.07 -14.55
CA ARG A 49 29.42 7.53 -14.66
C ARG A 49 29.70 6.33 -13.74
N ARG A 50 30.20 5.21 -14.22
CA ARG A 50 30.80 4.88 -15.52
C ARG A 50 30.92 3.35 -15.57
N SER A 51 30.63 2.75 -16.73
CA SER A 51 31.09 1.40 -17.13
C SER A 51 30.40 0.27 -16.34
N ILE A 52 29.61 -0.60 -16.96
CA ILE A 52 30.05 -1.76 -17.75
C ILE A 52 28.79 -2.23 -18.48
N VAL A 53 28.62 -1.86 -19.75
CA VAL A 53 28.65 -2.80 -20.89
C VAL A 53 28.14 -4.20 -20.52
N HIS A 54 26.90 -4.49 -20.90
CA HIS A 54 26.43 -5.86 -21.06
C HIS A 54 27.17 -6.47 -22.26
N ASP A 55 28.23 -7.22 -22.00
CA ASP A 55 28.82 -8.15 -22.96
C ASP A 55 28.58 -9.57 -22.46
N GLY A 56 27.84 -10.33 -23.26
CA GLY A 56 27.73 -11.77 -23.12
C GLY A 56 29.09 -12.39 -23.44
N GLY A 57 29.87 -12.69 -22.41
CA GLY A 57 31.19 -13.30 -22.53
C GLY A 57 31.31 -14.51 -21.62
N SER A 58 31.22 -15.69 -22.21
CA SER A 58 31.75 -16.93 -21.64
C SER A 58 33.20 -16.70 -21.19
N MET A 59 33.52 -16.88 -19.91
CA MET A 59 34.92 -16.96 -19.50
C MET A 59 35.17 -17.96 -18.37
N SER A 60 35.59 -19.13 -18.84
CA SER A 60 36.53 -20.09 -18.25
C SER A 60 37.30 -19.62 -17.01
N THR A 61 37.12 -20.38 -15.94
CA THR A 61 38.14 -20.98 -15.07
C THR A 61 39.53 -20.33 -15.08
N ARG A 62 39.90 -19.68 -13.96
CA ARG A 62 41.13 -19.88 -13.15
C ARG A 62 41.41 -18.63 -12.31
N THR A 63 41.04 -18.62 -11.03
CA THR A 63 41.65 -17.69 -10.08
C THR A 63 41.83 -18.37 -8.74
N ARG A 64 43.10 -18.58 -8.39
CA ARG A 64 43.58 -19.32 -7.23
C ARG A 64 43.52 -18.43 -5.98
N LEU A 65 42.88 -18.96 -4.93
CA LEU A 65 43.31 -18.92 -3.53
C LEU A 65 43.89 -17.59 -2.97
N LEU A 66 43.19 -16.45 -3.09
CA LEU A 66 43.32 -15.28 -2.19
C LEU A 66 42.02 -14.44 -2.20
N GLY A 67 40.85 -15.10 -2.10
CA GLY A 67 39.55 -14.47 -2.39
C GLY A 67 38.41 -14.82 -1.42
N GLY A 68 38.71 -15.06 -0.14
CA GLY A 68 37.70 -15.53 0.83
C GLY A 68 36.89 -14.43 1.54
N ALA A 69 37.40 -13.19 1.61
CA ALA A 69 36.80 -12.17 2.51
C ALA A 69 35.81 -11.19 1.84
N LEU A 70 35.84 -11.03 0.52
CA LEU A 70 34.98 -10.04 -0.18
C LEU A 70 33.64 -10.61 -0.67
N VAL A 71 33.48 -11.94 -0.77
CA VAL A 71 32.23 -12.57 -1.22
C VAL A 71 31.18 -12.66 -0.10
N ALA A 72 31.58 -12.51 1.17
CA ALA A 72 30.68 -12.55 2.31
C ALA A 72 29.89 -11.24 2.57
N PHE A 73 30.26 -10.13 1.92
CA PHE A 73 29.65 -8.82 2.18
C PHE A 73 28.40 -8.48 1.34
N LEU A 74 28.10 -9.24 0.28
CA LEU A 74 26.97 -8.93 -0.64
C LEU A 74 25.68 -9.73 -0.35
N ALA A 75 25.64 -10.54 0.70
CA ALA A 75 24.48 -11.41 1.00
C ALA A 75 23.51 -10.87 2.07
N LEU A 76 23.71 -9.65 2.60
CA LEU A 76 22.87 -9.10 3.70
C LEU A 76 21.94 -7.94 3.31
N SER A 77 21.66 -7.72 2.02
CA SER A 77 20.58 -6.82 1.59
C SER A 77 19.28 -7.60 1.36
N GLY A 78 18.81 -8.30 2.40
CA GLY A 78 17.43 -8.75 2.44
C GLY A 78 16.52 -7.52 2.55
N ALA A 79 15.81 -7.17 1.47
CA ALA A 79 14.71 -6.22 1.58
C ALA A 79 13.63 -6.87 2.47
N ALA A 80 13.60 -6.50 3.75
CA ALA A 80 12.51 -6.86 4.62
C ALA A 80 11.23 -6.31 3.99
N ARG A 81 10.36 -7.22 3.51
CA ARG A 81 9.00 -6.84 3.14
C ARG A 81 8.28 -6.53 4.45
N ALA A 82 8.00 -5.26 4.68
CA ALA A 82 7.12 -4.88 5.77
C ALA A 82 5.69 -5.17 5.30
N ASP A 83 5.10 -6.26 5.80
CA ASP A 83 3.69 -6.54 5.55
C ASP A 83 2.83 -5.41 6.14
N THR A 84 1.74 -5.07 5.46
CA THR A 84 0.82 -4.04 5.95
C THR A 84 0.09 -4.51 7.21
N ILE A 85 0.06 -3.65 8.24
CA ILE A 85 -0.67 -3.95 9.48
C ILE A 85 -2.16 -4.18 9.20
N SER A 86 -2.79 -5.13 9.89
CA SER A 86 -4.25 -5.25 9.88
C SER A 86 -4.89 -4.06 10.60
N PHE A 87 -6.12 -3.69 10.23
CA PHE A 87 -6.89 -2.70 10.98
C PHE A 87 -7.09 -3.12 12.45
N ALA A 88 -7.26 -4.42 12.70
CA ALA A 88 -7.43 -4.95 14.05
C ALA A 88 -6.16 -4.79 14.89
N ASP A 89 -5.00 -5.09 14.30
CA ASP A 89 -3.70 -4.93 14.96
C ASP A 89 -3.38 -3.45 15.19
N ALA A 90 -3.63 -2.60 14.18
CA ALA A 90 -3.49 -1.15 14.31
C ALA A 90 -4.29 -0.59 15.49
N VAL A 91 -5.55 -1.01 15.64
CA VAL A 91 -6.40 -0.60 16.77
C VAL A 91 -5.86 -1.13 18.09
N SER A 92 -5.39 -2.38 18.13
CA SER A 92 -4.81 -2.99 19.32
C SER A 92 -3.52 -2.28 19.76
N THR A 93 -2.61 -2.02 18.82
CA THR A 93 -1.36 -1.28 19.08
C THR A 93 -1.66 0.12 19.59
N LEU A 94 -2.61 0.83 18.97
CA LEU A 94 -3.02 2.15 19.42
C LEU A 94 -3.66 2.10 20.82
N ALA A 95 -4.51 1.11 21.10
CA ALA A 95 -5.13 0.96 22.42
C ALA A 95 -4.10 0.65 23.52
N ASN A 96 -3.07 -0.14 23.21
CA ASN A 96 -2.00 -0.46 24.15
C ASN A 96 -1.13 0.75 24.45
N ASP A 97 -0.64 1.43 23.43
CA ASP A 97 0.38 2.48 23.59
C ASP A 97 -0.24 3.85 23.92
N CYS A 98 -1.43 4.14 23.39
CA CYS A 98 -2.15 5.39 23.63
C CYS A 98 -3.28 5.26 24.65
N GLY A 99 -3.53 4.09 25.24
CA GLY A 99 -4.70 3.86 26.10
C GLY A 99 -4.84 4.86 27.26
N SER A 100 -3.72 5.21 27.90
CA SER A 100 -3.69 6.22 28.98
C SER A 100 -3.96 7.64 28.46
N ASP A 101 -3.39 8.00 27.32
CA ASP A 101 -3.58 9.31 26.69
C ASP A 101 -5.03 9.47 26.19
N ILE A 102 -5.58 8.43 25.56
CA ILE A 102 -6.98 8.38 25.11
C ILE A 102 -7.93 8.57 26.31
N LYS A 103 -7.67 7.87 27.42
CA LYS A 103 -8.46 8.03 28.65
C LYS A 103 -8.33 9.43 29.24
N LYS A 104 -7.23 10.15 29.03
CA LYS A 104 -7.02 11.47 29.62
C LYS A 104 -7.59 12.60 28.76
N PHE A 105 -7.37 12.54 27.44
CA PHE A 105 -7.67 13.63 26.52
C PHE A 105 -8.86 13.36 25.60
N CYS A 106 -9.17 12.10 25.29
CA CYS A 106 -10.10 11.69 24.24
C CYS A 106 -11.30 10.88 24.76
N LYS A 107 -11.73 11.14 26.00
CA LYS A 107 -12.84 10.40 26.65
C LYS A 107 -14.12 10.44 25.82
N GLY A 108 -14.81 9.31 25.71
CA GLY A 108 -16.11 9.19 25.04
C GLY A 108 -16.05 9.17 23.51
N LEU A 109 -14.86 9.25 22.92
CA LEU A 109 -14.69 9.05 21.49
C LEU A 109 -14.59 7.56 21.15
N ASN A 110 -15.24 7.17 20.06
CA ASN A 110 -15.14 5.82 19.53
C ASN A 110 -13.91 5.71 18.63
N LEU A 111 -13.26 4.54 18.64
CA LEU A 111 -12.07 4.23 17.83
C LEU A 111 -12.36 4.20 16.31
N GLY A 112 -13.64 4.10 15.91
CA GLY A 112 -14.05 4.17 14.52
C GLY A 112 -13.99 5.57 13.90
N SER A 113 -13.95 5.61 12.56
CA SER A 113 -14.07 6.84 11.75
C SER A 113 -12.99 7.92 11.99
N GLY A 114 -11.81 7.54 12.52
CA GLY A 114 -10.68 8.47 12.68
C GLY A 114 -10.83 9.51 13.79
N ARG A 115 -11.84 9.39 14.68
CA ARG A 115 -12.10 10.40 15.72
C ARG A 115 -11.01 10.43 16.79
N ILE A 116 -10.53 9.25 17.21
CA ILE A 116 -9.44 9.14 18.19
C ILE A 116 -8.14 9.68 17.62
N GLN A 117 -7.83 9.37 16.36
CA GLN A 117 -6.66 9.92 15.67
C GLN A 117 -6.69 11.45 15.70
N ASN A 118 -7.77 12.07 15.24
CA ASN A 118 -7.89 13.53 15.23
C ASN A 118 -7.77 14.15 16.63
N CYS A 119 -8.34 13.51 17.64
CA CYS A 119 -8.20 13.96 19.03
C CYS A 119 -6.75 13.91 19.51
N LEU A 120 -6.04 12.81 19.27
CA LEU A 120 -4.64 12.66 19.65
C LEU A 120 -3.75 13.65 18.88
N GLU A 121 -4.02 13.89 17.60
CA GLU A 121 -3.32 14.90 16.79
C GLU A 121 -3.54 16.32 17.32
N THR A 122 -4.77 16.67 17.71
CA THR A 122 -5.08 17.97 18.33
C THR A 122 -4.37 18.14 19.68
N HIS A 123 -4.13 17.04 20.39
CA HIS A 123 -3.41 17.02 21.66
C HIS A 123 -1.95 16.55 21.54
N ALA A 124 -1.35 16.59 20.34
CA ALA A 124 -0.01 16.03 20.08
C ALA A 124 1.08 16.55 21.04
N ALA A 125 0.97 17.78 21.53
CA ALA A 125 1.90 18.37 22.49
C ALA A 125 1.73 17.88 23.95
N LYS A 126 0.62 17.20 24.26
CA LYS A 126 0.24 16.76 25.61
C LYS A 126 0.18 15.24 25.78
N VAL A 127 0.08 14.51 24.67
CA VAL A 127 0.13 13.04 24.65
C VAL A 127 1.56 12.54 24.85
N SER A 128 1.71 11.30 25.31
CA SER A 128 3.03 10.71 25.53
C SER A 128 3.84 10.58 24.22
N PRO A 129 5.19 10.65 24.29
CA PRO A 129 6.04 10.43 23.11
C PRO A 129 5.82 9.06 22.46
N THR A 130 5.58 8.03 23.27
CA THR A 130 5.24 6.68 22.80
C THR A 130 3.97 6.70 21.97
N CYS A 131 2.89 7.31 22.48
CA CYS A 131 1.64 7.41 21.74
C CYS A 131 1.80 8.19 20.43
N THR A 132 2.56 9.29 20.42
CA THR A 132 2.83 10.06 19.20
C THR A 132 3.54 9.22 18.14
N ALA A 133 4.56 8.46 18.54
CA ALA A 133 5.29 7.58 17.63
C ALA A 133 4.39 6.45 17.09
N THR A 134 3.61 5.81 17.96
CA THR A 134 2.68 4.75 17.59
C THR A 134 1.60 5.28 16.65
N LEU A 135 1.02 6.45 16.93
CA LEU A 135 0.00 7.06 16.07
C LEU A 135 0.53 7.32 14.66
N ALA A 136 1.75 7.85 14.54
CA ALA A 136 2.39 8.09 13.25
C ALA A 136 2.61 6.78 12.48
N SER A 137 3.13 5.75 13.15
CA SER A 137 3.36 4.42 12.57
C SER A 137 2.05 3.77 12.09
N VAL A 138 1.03 3.72 12.95
CA VAL A 138 -0.27 3.13 12.65
C VAL A 138 -0.95 3.87 11.49
N THR A 139 -0.92 5.20 11.50
CA THR A 139 -1.54 6.00 10.43
C THR A 139 -0.86 5.76 9.08
N SER A 140 0.46 5.65 9.07
CA SER A 140 1.22 5.30 7.86
C SER A 140 0.82 3.93 7.32
N SER A 141 0.79 2.91 8.18
CA SER A 141 0.50 1.54 7.78
C SER A 141 -0.96 1.36 7.32
N ILE A 142 -1.92 2.00 7.98
CA ILE A 142 -3.31 2.07 7.51
C ILE A 142 -3.38 2.74 6.14
N GLY A 143 -2.68 3.85 5.95
CA GLY A 143 -2.64 4.57 4.67
C GLY A 143 -2.09 3.70 3.53
N GLN A 144 -1.05 2.90 3.80
CA GLN A 144 -0.50 1.96 2.82
C GLN A 144 -1.53 0.89 2.42
N ARG A 145 -2.23 0.31 3.39
CA ARG A 145 -3.27 -0.69 3.14
C ARG A 145 -4.42 -0.15 2.30
N LEU A 146 -4.87 1.08 2.59
CA LEU A 146 -5.88 1.77 1.79
C LEU A 146 -5.39 2.08 0.37
N ALA A 147 -4.13 2.49 0.21
CA ALA A 147 -3.54 2.72 -1.10
C ALA A 147 -3.50 1.44 -1.95
N ALA A 148 -3.12 0.30 -1.36
CA ALA A 148 -3.14 -1.00 -2.01
C ALA A 148 -4.56 -1.40 -2.45
N GLN A 149 -5.56 -1.22 -1.59
CA GLN A 149 -6.96 -1.48 -1.91
C GLN A 149 -7.46 -0.64 -3.10
N SER A 150 -7.12 0.65 -3.12
CA SER A 150 -7.57 1.56 -4.18
C SER A 150 -6.90 1.34 -5.54
N SER A 151 -5.72 0.71 -5.56
CA SER A 151 -4.91 0.52 -6.77
C SER A 151 -4.98 -0.90 -7.33
N PHE A 152 -5.62 -1.83 -6.62
CA PHE A 152 -5.72 -3.24 -6.97
C PHE A 152 -6.14 -3.50 -8.43
N THR A 153 -7.23 -2.90 -8.89
CA THR A 153 -7.76 -3.14 -10.24
C THR A 153 -6.79 -2.68 -11.33
N THR A 154 -5.99 -1.65 -11.04
CA THR A 154 -4.95 -1.16 -11.95
C THR A 154 -3.75 -2.10 -11.97
N ILE A 155 -3.25 -2.49 -10.80
CA ILE A 155 -2.07 -3.38 -10.67
C ILE A 155 -2.38 -4.77 -11.24
N CYS A 156 -3.58 -5.29 -10.99
CA CYS A 156 -3.97 -6.63 -11.37
C CYS A 156 -4.57 -6.74 -12.78
N LYS A 157 -4.72 -5.64 -13.53
CA LYS A 157 -5.43 -5.61 -14.83
C LYS A 157 -4.98 -6.71 -15.80
N HIS A 158 -3.67 -6.92 -15.93
CA HIS A 158 -3.11 -7.96 -16.81
C HIS A 158 -3.50 -9.36 -16.35
N TYR A 159 -3.42 -9.63 -15.04
CA TYR A 159 -3.77 -10.91 -14.45
C TYR A 159 -5.27 -11.20 -14.59
N VAL A 160 -6.12 -10.19 -14.43
CA VAL A 160 -7.58 -10.35 -14.63
C VAL A 160 -7.87 -10.77 -16.07
N ALA A 161 -7.26 -10.10 -17.05
CA ALA A 161 -7.46 -10.42 -18.47
C ALA A 161 -6.99 -11.85 -18.81
N GLN A 162 -5.89 -12.30 -18.21
CA GLN A 162 -5.29 -13.59 -18.49
C GLN A 162 -5.99 -14.76 -17.77
N PHE A 163 -6.41 -14.57 -16.52
CA PHE A 163 -6.85 -15.67 -15.64
C PHE A 163 -8.33 -15.62 -15.26
N CYS A 164 -8.98 -14.47 -15.38
CA CYS A 164 -10.33 -14.22 -14.86
C CYS A 164 -11.26 -13.65 -15.94
N SER A 165 -11.17 -14.15 -17.17
CA SER A 165 -12.03 -13.71 -18.27
C SER A 165 -13.51 -13.96 -17.96
N GLY A 166 -14.36 -12.96 -18.21
CA GLY A 166 -15.79 -13.03 -17.94
C GLY A 166 -16.21 -12.83 -16.47
N VAL A 167 -15.27 -12.66 -15.55
CA VAL A 167 -15.57 -12.35 -14.15
C VAL A 167 -15.87 -10.86 -13.99
N VAL A 168 -17.01 -10.53 -13.39
CA VAL A 168 -17.46 -9.16 -13.14
C VAL A 168 -17.64 -8.90 -11.65
N GLY A 169 -17.27 -7.69 -11.22
CA GLY A 169 -17.31 -7.25 -9.82
C GLY A 169 -15.96 -7.45 -9.12
N GLU A 170 -15.50 -6.43 -8.39
CA GLU A 170 -14.18 -6.41 -7.73
C GLU A 170 -14.00 -7.59 -6.76
N GLY A 171 -15.03 -7.93 -5.99
CA GLY A 171 -14.99 -9.07 -5.08
C GLY A 171 -14.85 -10.42 -5.78
N ASN A 172 -15.55 -10.61 -6.92
CA ASN A 172 -15.44 -11.84 -7.71
C ASN A 172 -14.09 -11.94 -8.41
N ILE A 173 -13.57 -10.82 -8.92
CA ILE A 173 -12.23 -10.73 -9.51
C ILE A 173 -11.16 -11.10 -8.47
N LEU A 174 -11.26 -10.55 -7.26
CA LEU A 174 -10.36 -10.88 -6.16
C LEU A 174 -10.43 -12.37 -5.79
N SER A 175 -11.64 -12.93 -5.68
CA SER A 175 -11.83 -14.36 -5.42
C SER A 175 -11.20 -15.23 -6.50
N CYS A 176 -11.33 -14.84 -7.77
CA CYS A 176 -10.69 -15.52 -8.89
C CYS A 176 -9.14 -15.43 -8.81
N LEU A 177 -8.60 -14.23 -8.60
CA LEU A 177 -7.15 -14.01 -8.53
C LEU A 177 -6.50 -14.74 -7.35
N ASN A 178 -7.18 -14.84 -6.20
CA ASN A 178 -6.68 -15.59 -5.04
C ASN A 178 -6.57 -17.11 -5.31
N LYS A 179 -7.31 -17.65 -6.28
CA LYS A 179 -7.19 -19.07 -6.70
C LYS A 179 -6.09 -19.29 -7.74
N ALA A 180 -5.64 -18.24 -8.42
CA ALA A 180 -4.62 -18.33 -9.45
C ALA A 180 -3.21 -18.27 -8.82
N THR A 181 -2.56 -19.43 -8.63
CA THR A 181 -1.24 -19.54 -7.98
C THR A 181 -0.16 -18.66 -8.62
N ARG A 182 -0.23 -18.41 -9.92
CA ARG A 182 0.70 -17.55 -10.68
C ARG A 182 0.61 -16.05 -10.31
N VAL A 183 -0.47 -15.64 -9.63
CA VAL A 183 -0.63 -14.28 -9.11
C VAL A 183 0.25 -14.07 -7.86
N ASN A 184 0.51 -15.14 -7.10
CA ASN A 184 1.12 -15.06 -5.75
C ASN A 184 2.53 -14.47 -5.72
N GLU A 185 3.29 -14.63 -6.79
CA GLU A 185 4.71 -14.22 -6.86
C GLU A 185 4.91 -12.84 -7.52
N GLY A 186 3.85 -12.26 -8.08
CA GLY A 186 3.91 -11.02 -8.85
C GLY A 186 3.46 -9.76 -8.09
N GLN A 187 3.53 -8.62 -8.79
CA GLN A 187 3.07 -7.33 -8.27
C GLN A 187 1.58 -7.34 -7.89
N CYS A 188 0.75 -8.07 -8.64
CA CYS A 188 -0.66 -8.25 -8.29
C CYS A 188 -0.83 -9.04 -6.99
N GLY A 189 -0.07 -10.11 -6.77
CA GLY A 189 -0.10 -10.87 -5.52
C GLY A 189 0.33 -10.04 -4.32
N GLN A 190 1.38 -9.21 -4.49
CA GLN A 190 1.79 -8.27 -3.44
C GLN A 190 0.71 -7.24 -3.16
N ALA A 191 0.08 -6.64 -4.17
CA ALA A 191 -1.02 -5.70 -3.95
C ALA A 191 -2.21 -6.32 -3.19
N ILE A 192 -2.50 -7.61 -3.40
CA ILE A 192 -3.52 -8.35 -2.67
C ILE A 192 -3.11 -8.56 -1.20
N THR A 193 -1.84 -8.90 -0.95
CA THR A 193 -1.29 -9.00 0.42
C THR A 193 -1.27 -7.65 1.12
N ASP A 194 -0.87 -6.59 0.44
CA ASP A 194 -0.78 -5.23 0.99
C ASP A 194 -2.17 -4.63 1.23
N ALA A 195 -3.18 -5.03 0.46
CA ALA A 195 -4.58 -4.73 0.76
C ALA A 195 -5.11 -5.55 1.96
N GLY A 196 -4.38 -6.62 2.29
CA GLY A 196 -4.65 -7.68 3.26
C GLY A 196 -5.96 -8.40 3.04
N TRP A 197 -6.07 -8.91 1.82
CA TRP A 197 -7.10 -9.87 1.42
C TRP A 197 -6.59 -11.32 1.41
N ARG A 198 -5.56 -11.59 2.22
CA ARG A 198 -4.98 -12.90 2.49
C ARG A 198 -4.90 -13.13 3.99
#